data_AF-A0A4C1ZND7-F1
#
_entry.id   AF-A0A4C1ZND7-F1
#
_cell.length_a   1.000
_cell.length_b   1.000
_cell.length_c   1.000
_cell.angle_alpha   90.00
_cell.angle_beta   90.00
_cell.angle_gamma   90.00
#
_symmetry.space_group_name_H-M   'P 1'
#
loop_
_entity.id
_entity.type
_entity.pdbx_description
1 polymer ?
#
loop_
_entity_poly.entity_id
_entity_poly.type
_entity_poly.pdbx_seq_one_letter_code
_entity_poly.pdbx_strand_id
1 'polypeptide(L)'
;MLSTMHFKPDEDIAVNLPEIISFYNQTKGGVDTFDQLCHTYSVSRKTRRWSLCVFYGILNIVGINSMILLHSSDATNKQVFKNRRTYLKTLAFDLIKPHLEEISIPNFANVPTNKYW
;
A
#
# COMPACT_ATOMS: atom_id res chain seq x y z
N MET A 1 -8.91 29.18 4.44
CA MET A 1 -9.45 27.91 3.92
C MET A 1 -10.90 28.14 3.51
N LEU A 2 -11.41 27.36 2.56
CA LEU A 2 -12.81 27.42 2.12
C LEU A 2 -13.45 26.06 2.39
N SER A 3 -14.69 26.04 2.89
CA SER A 3 -15.42 24.81 3.19
C SER A 3 -16.90 24.98 2.87
N THR A 4 -17.52 23.94 2.33
CA THR A 4 -18.98 23.82 2.17
C THR A 4 -19.64 23.10 3.35
N MET A 5 -18.86 22.67 4.35
CA MET A 5 -19.35 22.02 5.58
C MET A 5 -19.32 22.95 6.80
N HIS A 6 -18.45 23.97 6.78
CA HIS A 6 -18.25 24.90 7.90
C HIS A 6 -18.84 26.27 7.57
N PHE A 7 -20.11 26.47 7.91
CA PHE A 7 -20.85 27.71 7.64
C PHE A 7 -20.69 28.78 8.73
N LYS A 8 -20.09 28.40 9.87
CA LYS A 8 -19.84 29.28 11.01
C LYS A 8 -18.37 29.16 11.44
N PRO A 9 -17.81 30.21 12.05
CA PRO A 9 -16.47 30.16 12.62
C PRO A 9 -16.50 29.40 13.95
N ASP A 10 -16.62 28.09 13.88
CA ASP A 10 -16.51 27.21 15.05
C ASP A 10 -15.03 26.97 15.38
N GLU A 11 -14.70 26.87 16.66
CA GLU A 11 -13.33 26.64 17.15
C GLU A 11 -13.19 25.22 17.72
N ASP A 12 -12.09 24.56 17.38
CA ASP A 12 -11.68 23.30 17.99
C ASP A 12 -10.90 23.59 19.28
N ILE A 13 -11.58 23.41 20.42
CA ILE A 13 -11.07 23.69 21.77
C ILE A 13 -9.80 22.87 22.09
N ALA A 14 -9.65 21.67 21.52
CA ALA A 14 -8.51 20.81 21.81
C ALA A 14 -7.20 21.35 21.21
N VAL A 15 -7.29 22.03 20.07
CA VAL A 15 -6.12 22.49 19.30
C VAL A 15 -6.01 24.02 19.28
N ASN A 16 -7.00 24.74 19.84
CA ASN A 16 -7.13 26.20 19.82
C ASN A 16 -6.96 26.78 18.39
N LEU A 17 -7.57 26.11 17.42
CA LEU A 17 -7.61 26.51 16.02
C LEU A 17 -9.06 26.52 15.54
N PRO A 18 -9.39 27.32 14.51
CA PRO A 18 -10.65 27.18 13.82
C PRO A 18 -10.86 25.73 13.40
N GLU A 19 -12.06 25.20 13.63
CA GLU A 19 -12.40 23.80 13.40
C GLU A 19 -12.07 23.39 11.94
N ILE A 20 -12.34 24.28 10.98
CA ILE A 20 -11.99 24.10 9.56
C ILE A 20 -10.51 23.78 9.34
N ILE A 21 -9.61 24.38 10.12
CA ILE A 21 -8.17 24.15 10.03
C ILE A 21 -7.81 22.79 10.64
N SER A 22 -8.38 22.48 11.80
CA SER A 22 -8.19 21.18 12.47
C SER A 22 -8.64 20.04 11.55
N PHE A 23 -9.86 20.12 11.03
CA PHE A 23 -10.44 19.12 10.13
C PHE A 23 -9.61 18.91 8.85
N TYR A 24 -9.18 20.00 8.21
CA TYR A 24 -8.31 19.91 7.03
C TYR A 24 -6.98 19.24 7.37
N ASN A 25 -6.34 19.62 8.47
CA ASN A 25 -5.07 19.04 8.87
C ASN A 25 -5.15 17.53 9.18
N GLN A 26 -6.29 17.07 9.71
CA GLN A 26 -6.53 15.65 9.99
C GLN A 26 -6.70 14.82 8.70
N THR A 27 -7.23 15.41 7.63
CA THR A 27 -7.62 14.68 6.41
C THR A 27 -6.66 14.87 5.22
N LYS A 28 -5.92 15.98 5.17
CA LYS A 28 -5.04 16.33 4.03
C LYS A 28 -3.96 15.30 3.70
N GLY A 29 -3.54 14.51 4.70
CA GLY A 29 -2.37 13.61 4.57
C GLY A 29 -2.63 12.32 3.79
N GLY A 30 -3.87 12.04 3.38
CA GLY A 30 -4.22 10.75 2.76
C GLY A 30 -3.41 10.44 1.49
N VAL A 31 -3.33 11.41 0.57
CA VAL A 31 -2.60 11.27 -0.70
C VAL A 31 -1.09 11.19 -0.45
N ASP A 32 -0.54 12.11 0.34
CA ASP A 32 0.90 12.11 0.66
C ASP A 32 1.35 10.80 1.33
N THR A 33 0.52 10.26 2.22
CA THR A 33 0.78 8.97 2.87
C THR A 33 0.77 7.84 1.84
N PHE A 34 -0.21 7.83 0.92
CA PHE A 34 -0.28 6.83 -0.14
C PHE A 34 0.91 6.90 -1.09
N ASP A 35 1.35 8.11 -1.46
CA ASP A 35 2.54 8.34 -2.28
C ASP A 35 3.81 7.86 -1.57
N GLN A 36 3.96 8.17 -0.28
CA GLN A 36 5.06 7.65 0.54
C GLN A 36 5.06 6.11 0.56
N LEU A 37 3.89 5.49 0.68
CA LEU A 37 3.76 4.04 0.60
C LEU A 37 4.23 3.53 -0.76
N CYS A 38 3.79 4.12 -1.88
CA CYS A 38 4.23 3.77 -3.23
C CYS A 38 5.76 3.84 -3.39
N HIS A 39 6.40 4.85 -2.81
CA HIS A 39 7.85 5.05 -2.91
C HIS A 39 8.66 4.05 -2.08
N THR A 40 8.19 3.67 -0.89
CA THR A 40 8.95 2.81 0.05
C THR A 40 9.20 1.39 -0.48
N TYR A 41 8.26 0.82 -1.26
CA TYR A 41 8.41 -0.50 -1.90
C TYR A 41 8.08 -0.42 -3.39
N SER A 42 8.71 0.51 -4.09
CA SER A 42 8.42 0.73 -5.51
C SER A 42 8.97 -0.39 -6.41
N VAL A 43 8.13 -0.86 -7.35
CA VAL A 43 8.55 -1.77 -8.42
C VAL A 43 9.06 -1.04 -9.67
N SER A 44 9.05 0.29 -9.66
CA SER A 44 9.47 1.10 -10.81
C SER A 44 10.93 0.82 -11.21
N ARG A 45 11.19 0.84 -12.51
CA ARG A 45 12.52 0.69 -13.10
C ARG A 45 12.74 1.80 -14.12
N LYS A 46 14.00 2.20 -14.31
CA LYS A 46 14.39 3.15 -15.36
C LYS A 46 13.96 2.59 -16.72
N THR A 47 13.10 3.33 -17.42
CA THR A 47 12.57 2.93 -18.72
C THR A 47 12.46 4.14 -19.63
N ARG A 48 12.57 3.92 -20.96
CA ARG A 48 12.28 4.93 -21.99
C ARG A 48 10.86 4.79 -22.56
N ARG A 49 10.11 3.77 -22.13
CA ARG A 49 8.75 3.47 -22.60
C ARG A 49 7.75 4.00 -21.57
N TRP A 50 7.00 5.06 -21.89
CA TRP A 50 6.08 5.70 -20.97
C TRP A 50 4.97 4.75 -20.47
N SER A 51 4.49 3.85 -21.33
CA SER A 51 3.48 2.85 -20.97
C SER A 51 3.96 1.91 -19.87
N LEU A 52 5.25 1.55 -19.89
CA LEU A 52 5.85 0.73 -18.85
C LEU A 52 5.99 1.50 -17.52
N CYS A 53 6.24 2.81 -17.58
CA CYS A 53 6.23 3.67 -16.40
C CYS A 53 4.84 3.68 -15.73
N VAL A 54 3.78 3.86 -16.52
CA VAL A 54 2.39 3.80 -16.04
C VAL A 54 2.08 2.43 -15.46
N PHE A 55 2.50 1.34 -16.12
CA PHE A 55 2.31 -0.01 -15.62
C PHE A 55 2.96 -0.22 -14.24
N TYR A 56 4.19 0.24 -14.02
CA TYR A 56 4.81 0.18 -12.70
C TYR A 56 4.04 0.99 -11.64
N GLY A 57 3.50 2.14 -12.02
CA GLY A 57 2.61 2.93 -11.16
C GLY A 57 1.38 2.14 -10.74
N ILE A 58 0.70 1.49 -11.69
CA ILE A 58 -0.47 0.64 -11.41
C ILE A 58 -0.09 -0.50 -10.47
N LEU A 59 1.04 -1.17 -10.67
CA LEU A 59 1.48 -2.25 -9.77
C LEU A 59 1.70 -1.77 -8.33
N ASN A 60 2.31 -0.60 -8.13
CA ASN A 60 2.49 -0.02 -6.80
C ASN A 60 1.13 0.27 -6.12
N ILE A 61 0.18 0.85 -6.89
CA ILE A 61 -1.17 1.16 -6.40
C ILE A 61 -1.92 -0.12 -6.00
N VAL A 62 -1.92 -1.12 -6.90
CA VAL A 62 -2.63 -2.39 -6.69
C VAL A 62 -2.07 -3.12 -5.47
N GLY A 63 -0.74 -3.18 -5.31
CA GLY A 63 -0.12 -3.86 -4.16
C GLY A 63 -0.49 -3.25 -2.81
N ILE A 64 -0.78 -1.95 -2.74
CA ILE A 64 -1.28 -1.29 -1.53
C ILE A 64 -2.77 -1.61 -1.34
N ASN A 65 -3.58 -1.41 -2.39
CA ASN A 65 -5.03 -1.58 -2.31
C ASN A 65 -5.44 -3.02 -2.02
N SER A 66 -4.73 -4.01 -2.57
CA SER A 66 -4.99 -5.43 -2.30
C SER A 66 -4.72 -5.79 -0.83
N MET A 67 -3.71 -5.19 -0.21
CA MET A 67 -3.43 -5.35 1.22
C MET A 67 -4.53 -4.75 2.08
N ILE A 68 -4.98 -3.52 1.74
CA ILE A 68 -6.08 -2.84 2.44
C ILE A 68 -7.35 -3.70 2.36
N LEU A 69 -7.67 -4.22 1.16
CA LEU A 69 -8.84 -5.08 0.97
C LEU A 69 -8.74 -6.35 1.82
N LEU A 70 -7.60 -7.04 1.80
CA LEU A 70 -7.37 -8.25 2.60
C LEU A 70 -7.49 -8.00 4.11
N HIS A 71 -7.03 -6.84 4.58
CA HIS A 71 -7.16 -6.43 5.97
C HIS A 71 -8.59 -6.03 6.34
N SER A 72 -9.35 -5.52 5.39
CA SER A 72 -10.76 -5.13 5.59
C SER A 72 -11.70 -6.33 5.59
N SER A 73 -11.32 -7.44 4.94
CA SER A 73 -12.16 -8.64 4.83
C SER A 73 -12.17 -9.48 6.11
N ASP A 74 -11.03 -9.60 6.79
CA ASP A 74 -10.91 -10.33 8.06
C ASP A 74 -9.82 -9.72 8.95
N ALA A 75 -10.17 -9.46 10.21
CA ALA A 75 -9.25 -8.94 11.21
C ALA A 75 -8.08 -9.91 11.51
N THR A 76 -8.25 -11.21 11.29
CA THR A 76 -7.17 -12.20 11.44
C THR A 76 -6.08 -12.02 10.38
N ASN A 77 -6.44 -11.63 9.14
CA ASN A 77 -5.47 -11.36 8.07
C ASN A 77 -4.53 -10.20 8.42
N LYS A 78 -5.02 -9.20 9.15
CA LYS A 78 -4.19 -8.09 9.65
C LYS A 78 -3.14 -8.57 10.65
N GLN A 79 -3.40 -9.66 11.38
CA GLN A 79 -2.42 -10.29 12.27
C GLN A 79 -1.38 -11.10 11.51
N VAL A 80 -1.77 -11.74 10.41
CA VAL A 80 -0.87 -12.49 9.51
C VAL A 80 0.05 -11.55 8.75
N PHE A 81 -0.49 -10.46 8.20
CA PHE A 81 0.23 -9.49 7.35
C PHE A 81 0.44 -8.14 8.05
N LYS A 82 0.98 -8.16 9.26
CA LYS A 82 1.32 -6.92 10.00
C LYS A 82 2.32 -6.04 9.25
N ASN A 83 3.24 -6.66 8.50
CA ASN A 83 4.28 -5.97 7.76
C ASN A 83 3.98 -6.00 6.27
N ARG A 84 4.00 -4.82 5.62
CA ARG A 84 3.82 -4.70 4.17
C ARG A 84 4.90 -5.44 3.37
N ARG A 85 6.14 -5.50 3.86
CA ARG A 85 7.22 -6.26 3.23
C ARG A 85 6.88 -7.74 3.13
N THR A 86 6.35 -8.34 4.22
CA THR A 86 6.02 -9.77 4.22
C THR A 86 4.83 -10.04 3.32
N TYR A 87 3.81 -9.18 3.35
CA TYR A 87 2.68 -9.24 2.41
C TYR A 87 3.14 -9.24 0.95
N LEU A 88 3.92 -8.23 0.54
CA LEU A 88 4.38 -8.09 -0.85
C LEU A 88 5.29 -9.26 -1.28
N LYS A 89 6.12 -9.79 -0.37
CA LYS A 89 6.92 -10.99 -0.64
C LYS A 89 6.03 -12.21 -0.89
N THR A 90 5.08 -12.48 0.00
CA THR A 90 4.14 -13.61 -0.15
C THR A 90 3.35 -13.49 -1.44
N LEU A 91 2.79 -12.30 -1.72
CA LEU A 91 2.08 -12.03 -2.97
C LEU A 91 2.93 -12.33 -4.20
N ALA A 92 4.20 -11.89 -4.21
CA ALA A 92 5.09 -12.14 -5.33
C ALA A 92 5.37 -13.65 -5.52
N PHE A 93 5.59 -14.39 -4.44
CA PHE A 93 5.79 -15.85 -4.51
C PHE A 93 4.53 -16.56 -5.00
N ASP A 94 3.35 -16.19 -4.49
CA ASP A 94 2.07 -16.78 -4.88
C ASP A 94 1.78 -16.56 -6.37
N LEU A 95 2.10 -15.39 -6.92
CA LEU A 95 1.93 -15.09 -8.35
C LEU A 95 2.89 -15.88 -9.25
N ILE A 96 4.08 -16.21 -8.76
CA ILE A 96 5.11 -16.91 -9.55
C ILE A 96 4.94 -18.44 -9.46
N LYS A 97 4.36 -18.93 -8.36
CA LYS A 97 4.23 -20.37 -8.04
C LYS A 97 3.67 -21.23 -9.19
N PRO A 98 2.55 -20.88 -9.87
CA PRO A 98 2.01 -21.72 -10.94
C PRO A 98 3.00 -21.93 -12.10
N HIS A 99 3.76 -20.89 -12.44
CA HIS A 99 4.74 -20.96 -13.52
C HIS A 99 5.96 -21.81 -13.14
N LEU A 100 6.38 -21.76 -11.88
CA LEU A 100 7.49 -22.59 -11.38
C LEU A 100 7.14 -24.08 -11.34
N GLU A 101 5.89 -24.40 -11.00
CA GLU A 101 5.37 -25.77 -11.01
C GLU A 101 5.35 -26.34 -12.44
N GLU A 102 4.98 -25.51 -13.42
CA GLU A 102 4.98 -25.86 -14.85
C GLU A 102 6.40 -26.10 -15.40
N ILE A 103 7.40 -25.32 -14.96
CA ILE A 103 8.79 -25.46 -15.40
C ILE A 103 9.50 -26.69 -14.76
N SER A 104 8.90 -27.34 -13.76
CA SER A 104 9.42 -28.56 -13.12
C SER A 104 10.87 -28.44 -12.61
N ILE A 105 11.17 -27.43 -11.80
CA ILE A 105 12.39 -27.48 -10.97
C ILE A 105 12.08 -28.41 -9.78
N PRO A 106 12.69 -29.61 -9.68
CA PRO A 106 12.31 -30.61 -8.70
C PRO A 106 12.95 -30.28 -7.34
N ASN A 107 12.52 -29.19 -6.68
CA ASN A 107 12.69 -28.94 -5.24
C ASN A 107 12.18 -27.56 -4.73
N PHE A 108 11.11 -26.98 -5.29
CA PHE A 108 10.63 -25.69 -4.76
C PHE A 108 10.06 -25.79 -3.33
N ALA A 109 9.59 -26.97 -2.92
CA ALA A 109 9.15 -27.24 -1.54
C ALA A 109 10.24 -27.06 -0.48
N ASN A 110 11.52 -27.04 -0.88
CA ASN A 110 12.68 -26.90 0.01
C ASN A 110 13.33 -25.51 -0.06
N VAL A 111 12.79 -24.55 -0.84
CA VAL A 111 13.30 -23.17 -0.83
C VAL A 111 12.88 -22.53 0.48
N PRO A 112 13.81 -22.21 1.41
CA PRO A 112 13.43 -21.71 2.71
C PRO A 112 12.89 -20.30 2.57
N THR A 113 11.58 -20.16 2.75
CA THR A 113 10.86 -18.87 2.73
C THR A 113 11.33 -17.89 3.80
N ASN A 114 12.20 -18.34 4.72
CA ASN A 114 12.66 -17.58 5.88
C ASN A 114 14.18 -17.56 6.14
N LYS A 115 15.03 -18.10 5.25
CA LYS A 115 16.47 -18.28 5.59
C LYS A 115 17.49 -17.53 4.74
N TYR A 116 17.05 -16.74 3.77
CA TYR A 116 17.92 -15.79 3.08
C TYR A 116 17.14 -14.46 2.96
N TRP A 117 17.71 -13.39 3.51
CA TRP A 117 17.27 -11.97 3.47
C TRP A 117 16.21 -11.48 4.50
#